data_AF-A0A1H7GN94-F1
#
_entry.id   AF-A0A1H7GN94-F1
#
_cell.length_a   1.000
_cell.length_b   1.000
_cell.length_c   1.000
_cell.angle_alpha   90.00
_cell.angle_beta   90.00
_cell.angle_gamma   90.00
#
_symmetry.space_group_name_H-M   'P 1'
#
loop_
_entity.id
_entity.type
_entity.pdbx_description
1 polymer ?
#
loop_
_entity_poly.entity_id
_entity_poly.type
_entity_poly.pdbx_seq_one_letter_code
_entity_poly.pdbx_strand_id
1 'polypeptide(L)'
;MRLWTVHPRYLDAKGLVATWREALLAQKVLAAVTCGYRHHPQLIRFRAHPAPIQAIGAFLADLAKEAARRGYNFDINKILEHGAMDQGATEQIEETEGQLLYEWAHLRAKLHRRTPDLHRQFRSIIIPEPHPLFRIVPGSIREWEKVKSPAPGSHPLERRSRG
;
A
#
# COMPACT_ATOMS: atom_id res chain seq x y z
N MET A 1 8.42 -4.96 2.92
CA MET A 1 7.09 -4.62 3.42
C MET A 1 6.51 -3.50 2.57
N ARG A 2 5.36 -3.73 1.94
CA ARG A 2 4.57 -2.75 1.21
C ARG A 2 3.09 -2.95 1.56
N LEU A 3 2.57 -2.09 2.41
CA LEU A 3 1.16 -1.90 2.68
C LEU A 3 0.67 -0.87 1.67
N TRP A 4 -0.17 -1.28 0.72
CA TRP A 4 -0.59 -0.38 -0.36
C TRP A 4 -1.76 0.50 0.09
N THR A 5 -1.66 1.81 -0.13
CA THR A 5 -2.80 2.74 -0.13
C THR A 5 -3.76 2.42 -1.27
N VAL A 6 -3.27 1.81 -2.35
CA VAL A 6 -4.07 1.39 -3.50
C VAL A 6 -4.99 0.22 -3.13
N HIS A 7 -6.24 0.25 -3.62
CA HIS A 7 -7.21 -0.82 -3.36
C HIS A 7 -6.67 -2.19 -3.81
N PRO A 8 -6.87 -3.27 -3.03
CA PRO A 8 -6.36 -4.60 -3.38
C PRO A 8 -6.91 -5.18 -4.70
N ARG A 9 -7.99 -4.61 -5.26
CA ARG A 9 -8.58 -5.00 -6.55
C ARG A 9 -7.60 -4.86 -7.71
N TYR A 10 -6.59 -4.00 -7.56
CA TYR A 10 -5.59 -3.76 -8.59
C TYR A 10 -4.34 -4.63 -8.46
N LEU A 11 -4.19 -5.38 -7.37
CA LEU A 11 -3.03 -6.26 -7.18
C LEU A 11 -3.14 -7.50 -8.07
N ASP A 12 -2.02 -7.94 -8.66
CA ASP A 12 -1.90 -9.29 -9.22
C ASP A 12 -1.90 -10.35 -8.11
N ALA A 13 -2.08 -11.63 -8.46
CA ALA A 13 -2.09 -12.73 -7.48
C ALA A 13 -0.83 -12.73 -6.60
N LYS A 14 0.34 -12.51 -7.20
CA LYS A 14 1.62 -12.39 -6.48
C LYS A 14 1.63 -11.19 -5.53
N GLY A 15 1.14 -10.03 -5.99
CA GLY A 15 1.02 -8.82 -5.18
C GLY A 15 0.08 -9.00 -3.99
N LEU A 16 -1.07 -9.63 -4.19
CA LEU A 16 -2.07 -9.88 -3.14
C LEU A 16 -1.51 -10.79 -2.04
N VAL A 17 -0.91 -11.92 -2.41
CA VAL A 17 -0.27 -12.85 -1.45
C VAL A 17 0.91 -12.20 -0.72
N ALA A 18 1.76 -11.44 -1.43
CA ALA A 18 2.87 -10.73 -0.81
C ALA A 18 2.38 -9.69 0.21
N THR A 19 1.38 -8.89 -0.17
CA THR A 19 0.80 -7.84 0.69
C THR A 19 0.19 -8.46 1.95
N TRP A 20 -0.54 -9.58 1.83
CA TRP A 20 -1.07 -10.32 2.98
C TRP A 20 0.02 -10.75 3.97
N ARG A 21 1.09 -11.39 3.48
CA ARG A 21 2.20 -11.84 4.33
C ARG A 21 2.92 -10.67 5.01
N GLU A 22 3.11 -9.58 4.28
CA GLU A 22 3.73 -8.36 4.80
C GLU A 22 2.84 -7.64 5.82
N ALA A 23 1.52 -7.64 5.64
CA ALA A 23 0.56 -7.09 6.59
C ALA A 23 0.46 -7.92 7.88
N LEU A 24 0.54 -9.25 7.80
CA LEU A 24 0.63 -10.10 8.99
C LEU A 24 1.93 -9.85 9.77
N LEU A 25 3.03 -9.59 9.07
CA LEU A 25 4.27 -9.16 9.71
C LEU A 25 4.09 -7.79 10.37
N ALA A 26 3.48 -6.82 9.67
CA ALA A 26 3.18 -5.50 10.21
C ALA A 26 2.36 -5.58 11.51
N GLN A 27 1.34 -6.44 11.55
CA GLN A 27 0.54 -6.69 12.75
C GLN A 27 1.39 -7.16 13.93
N LYS A 28 2.29 -8.13 13.72
CA LYS A 28 3.22 -8.60 14.77
C LYS A 28 4.15 -7.48 15.27
N VAL A 29 4.59 -6.61 14.37
CA VAL A 29 5.46 -5.47 14.71
C VAL A 29 4.70 -4.42 15.52
N LEU A 30 3.47 -4.10 15.13
CA LEU A 30 2.61 -3.15 15.85
C LEU A 30 2.21 -3.69 17.23
N ALA A 31 2.01 -5.00 17.36
CA ALA A 31 1.75 -5.67 18.64
C ALA A 31 3.01 -5.84 19.52
N ALA A 32 4.15 -5.27 19.14
CA ALA A 32 5.45 -5.38 19.84
C ALA A 32 5.96 -6.82 20.05
N VAL A 33 5.46 -7.80 19.28
CA VAL A 33 5.82 -9.24 19.40
C VAL A 33 7.14 -9.58 18.69
N THR A 34 7.76 -8.63 17.99
CA THR A 34 8.99 -8.87 17.20
C THR A 34 10.25 -8.29 17.85
N CYS A 35 11.33 -9.07 17.91
CA CYS A 35 12.64 -8.63 18.45
C CYS A 35 13.47 -7.78 17.48
N GLY A 36 13.40 -8.02 16.15
CA GLY A 36 14.32 -7.40 15.18
C GLY A 36 13.72 -6.36 14.22
N TYR A 37 12.52 -6.60 13.69
CA TYR A 37 11.96 -5.77 12.60
C TYR A 37 11.02 -4.68 13.14
N ARG A 38 11.56 -3.69 13.87
CA ARG A 38 10.74 -2.71 14.60
C ARG A 38 10.49 -1.39 13.86
N HIS A 39 11.27 -1.04 12.85
CA HIS A 39 11.22 0.29 12.23
C HIS A 39 11.04 0.22 10.72
N HIS A 40 9.80 0.05 10.28
CA HIS A 40 9.45 0.18 8.87
C HIS A 40 8.72 1.51 8.62
N PRO A 41 9.13 2.33 7.64
CA PRO A 41 8.56 3.68 7.45
C PRO A 41 7.05 3.70 7.22
N GLN A 42 6.50 2.73 6.48
CA GLN A 42 5.04 2.63 6.25
C GLN A 42 4.23 2.32 7.51
N LEU A 43 4.86 1.89 8.62
CA LEU A 43 4.15 1.70 9.89
C LEU A 43 3.96 3.01 10.65
N ILE A 44 4.63 4.11 10.26
CA ILE A 44 4.46 5.42 10.90
C ILE A 44 3.00 5.85 10.87
N ARG A 45 2.33 5.74 9.72
CA ARG A 45 0.90 6.08 9.58
C ARG A 45 -0.04 5.17 10.37
N PHE A 46 0.31 3.90 10.56
CA PHE A 46 -0.48 2.98 11.38
C PHE A 46 -0.27 3.24 12.87
N ARG A 47 0.94 3.63 13.29
CA ARG A 47 1.25 4.00 14.69
C ARG A 47 0.61 5.31 15.12
N ALA A 48 0.42 6.22 14.18
CA ALA A 48 -0.29 7.47 14.42
C ALA A 48 -1.81 7.29 14.59
N HIS A 49 -2.34 6.12 14.22
CA HIS A 49 -3.75 5.78 14.40
C HIS A 49 -4.06 5.54 15.90
N PRO A 50 -5.21 5.98 16.44
CA PRO A 50 -5.57 5.75 17.84
C PRO A 50 -5.65 4.26 18.22
N ALA A 51 -5.97 3.40 17.26
CA ALA A 51 -6.03 1.94 17.42
C ALA A 51 -5.20 1.23 16.32
N PRO A 52 -3.86 1.10 16.46
CA PRO A 52 -3.00 0.56 15.41
C PRO A 52 -3.26 -0.91 15.04
N ILE A 53 -3.60 -1.75 16.02
CA ILE A 53 -3.87 -3.18 15.82
C ILE A 53 -5.20 -3.36 15.08
N GLN A 54 -6.23 -2.63 15.49
CA GLN A 54 -7.51 -2.58 14.78
C GLN A 54 -7.34 -2.11 13.33
N ALA A 55 -6.53 -1.07 13.08
CA ALA A 55 -6.30 -0.55 11.73
C ALA A 55 -5.60 -1.54 10.81
N ILE A 56 -4.51 -2.19 11.26
CA ILE A 56 -3.86 -3.24 10.45
C ILE A 56 -4.76 -4.47 10.28
N GLY A 57 -5.64 -4.73 11.24
CA GLY A 57 -6.68 -5.74 11.16
C GLY A 57 -7.72 -5.47 10.08
N ALA A 58 -8.23 -4.24 10.01
CA ALA A 58 -9.10 -3.79 8.92
C ALA A 58 -8.42 -3.92 7.55
N PHE A 59 -7.14 -3.54 7.47
CA PHE A 59 -6.33 -3.72 6.26
C PHE A 59 -6.25 -5.18 5.81
N LEU A 60 -5.96 -6.10 6.75
CA LEU A 60 -5.94 -7.53 6.50
C LEU A 60 -7.33 -8.06 6.09
N ALA A 61 -8.39 -7.61 6.75
CA ALA A 61 -9.74 -8.05 6.44
C ALA A 61 -10.15 -7.72 5.00
N ASP A 62 -9.83 -6.52 4.50
CA ASP A 62 -10.13 -6.15 3.11
C ASP A 62 -9.28 -6.91 2.09
N LEU A 63 -8.03 -7.26 2.42
CA LEU A 63 -7.25 -8.20 1.61
C LEU A 63 -7.88 -9.59 1.56
N ALA A 64 -8.39 -10.08 2.68
CA ALA A 64 -9.04 -11.39 2.76
C ALA A 64 -10.37 -11.40 1.99
N LYS A 65 -11.17 -10.33 2.07
CA LYS A 65 -12.39 -10.15 1.25
C LYS A 65 -12.06 -10.18 -0.24
N GLU A 66 -11.03 -9.45 -0.68
CA GLU A 66 -10.62 -9.45 -2.08
C GLU A 66 -10.05 -10.81 -2.53
N ALA A 67 -9.33 -11.50 -1.64
CA ALA A 67 -8.85 -12.86 -1.88
C ALA A 67 -10.02 -13.84 -2.06
N ALA A 68 -11.00 -13.82 -1.16
CA ALA A 68 -12.20 -14.66 -1.22
C ALA A 68 -13.01 -14.40 -2.48
N ARG A 69 -13.20 -13.12 -2.86
CA ARG A 69 -13.87 -12.73 -4.12
C ARG A 69 -13.22 -13.34 -5.37
N ARG A 70 -11.91 -13.63 -5.31
CA ARG A 70 -11.13 -14.24 -6.39
C ARG A 70 -10.95 -15.77 -6.23
N GLY A 71 -11.54 -16.38 -5.22
CA GLY A 71 -11.41 -17.81 -4.93
C GLY A 71 -10.15 -18.22 -4.18
N TYR A 72 -9.41 -17.28 -3.58
CA TYR A 72 -8.29 -17.58 -2.69
C TYR A 72 -8.76 -17.68 -1.24
N ASN A 73 -8.14 -18.57 -0.47
CA ASN A 73 -8.45 -18.75 0.95
C ASN A 73 -7.29 -18.23 1.82
N PHE A 74 -7.43 -17.00 2.34
CA PHE A 74 -6.53 -16.49 3.38
C PHE A 74 -7.06 -16.88 4.76
N ASP A 75 -6.15 -17.35 5.60
CA ASP A 75 -6.46 -17.75 6.97
C ASP A 75 -6.73 -16.53 7.85
N ILE A 76 -8.00 -16.15 7.93
CA ILE A 76 -8.49 -14.97 8.65
C ILE A 76 -8.26 -15.06 10.17
N ASN A 77 -8.07 -16.27 10.72
CA ASN A 77 -7.78 -16.47 12.15
C ASN A 77 -6.42 -15.90 12.55
N LYS A 78 -5.58 -15.50 11.58
CA LYS A 78 -4.30 -14.84 11.82
C LYS A 78 -4.44 -13.34 12.11
N ILE A 79 -5.63 -12.77 11.93
CA ILE A 79 -5.91 -11.36 12.22
C ILE A 79 -6.16 -11.24 13.72
N LEU A 80 -5.38 -10.39 14.43
CA LEU A 80 -5.47 -10.29 15.90
C LEU A 80 -6.74 -9.55 16.33
N GLU A 81 -7.03 -8.42 15.70
CA GLU A 81 -8.26 -7.67 15.90
C GLU A 81 -8.89 -7.48 14.54
N HIS A 82 -10.09 -8.02 14.33
CA HIS A 82 -10.85 -7.68 13.15
C HIS A 82 -11.34 -6.25 13.33
N GLY A 83 -10.78 -5.30 12.57
CA GLY A 83 -11.33 -3.96 12.48
C GLY A 83 -12.83 -4.08 12.30
N ALA A 84 -13.56 -3.63 13.32
CA ALA A 84 -14.90 -4.03 13.69
C ALA A 84 -15.72 -4.65 12.54
N MET A 85 -15.82 -5.98 12.50
CA MET A 85 -16.87 -6.62 11.72
C MET A 85 -18.26 -6.46 12.36
N ASP A 86 -18.36 -5.97 13.61
CA ASP A 86 -19.64 -5.91 14.35
C ASP A 86 -19.91 -4.69 15.25
N GLN A 87 -19.00 -3.73 15.44
CA GLN A 87 -19.21 -2.58 16.34
C GLN A 87 -18.40 -1.33 15.93
N GLY A 88 -18.91 -0.55 14.97
CA GLY A 88 -18.40 0.79 14.62
C GLY A 88 -17.40 0.83 13.45
N ALA A 89 -17.47 1.87 12.60
CA ALA A 89 -16.50 2.04 11.51
C ALA A 89 -15.10 2.22 12.10
N THR A 90 -14.13 1.38 11.70
CA THR A 90 -12.72 1.63 12.01
C THR A 90 -12.35 3.00 11.46
N GLU A 91 -11.77 3.87 12.30
CA GLU A 91 -11.35 5.19 11.86
C GLU A 91 -10.36 5.06 10.70
N GLN A 92 -10.54 5.92 9.69
CA GLN A 92 -9.70 5.87 8.50
C GLN A 92 -8.36 6.55 8.77
N ILE A 93 -7.29 6.02 8.20
CA ILE A 93 -5.99 6.64 8.18
C ILE A 93 -5.97 7.69 7.07
N GLU A 94 -5.65 8.95 7.39
CA GLU A 94 -5.40 9.95 6.36
C GLU A 94 -4.18 9.58 5.52
N GLU A 95 -4.32 9.63 4.20
CA GLU A 95 -3.21 9.43 3.28
C GLU A 95 -3.25 10.46 2.15
N THR A 96 -2.08 10.83 1.61
CA THR A 96 -2.03 11.88 0.60
C THR A 96 -2.32 11.35 -0.80
N GLU A 97 -2.90 12.21 -1.64
CA GLU A 97 -3.04 11.94 -3.07
C GLU A 97 -1.69 11.64 -3.73
N GLY A 98 -0.65 12.41 -3.39
CA GLY A 98 0.71 12.17 -3.89
C GLY A 98 1.24 10.78 -3.53
N GLN A 99 0.98 10.29 -2.31
CA GLN A 99 1.33 8.93 -1.92
C GLN A 99 0.55 7.90 -2.74
N LEU A 100 -0.77 8.04 -2.87
CA LEU A 100 -1.60 7.11 -3.64
C LEU A 100 -1.13 6.99 -5.09
N LEU A 101 -0.85 8.11 -5.75
CA LEU A 101 -0.40 8.15 -7.15
C LEU A 101 1.01 7.60 -7.32
N TYR A 102 1.91 7.88 -6.37
CA TYR A 102 3.25 7.30 -6.37
C TYR A 102 3.18 5.77 -6.25
N GLU A 103 2.36 5.27 -5.32
CA GLU A 103 2.13 3.84 -5.17
C GLU A 103 1.48 3.22 -6.41
N TRP A 104 0.57 3.93 -7.07
CA TRP A 104 -0.05 3.49 -8.31
C TRP A 104 0.97 3.28 -9.42
N ALA A 105 1.86 4.25 -9.64
CA ALA A 105 2.92 4.14 -10.63
C ALA A 105 3.82 2.92 -10.37
N HIS A 106 4.16 2.68 -9.09
CA HIS A 106 4.95 1.54 -8.67
C HIS A 106 4.24 0.21 -8.91
N LEU A 107 2.94 0.13 -8.64
CA LEU A 107 2.15 -1.05 -8.91
C LEU A 107 2.06 -1.32 -10.41
N ARG A 108 1.76 -0.30 -11.22
CA ARG A 108 1.71 -0.42 -12.68
C ARG A 108 3.01 -0.93 -13.28
N ALA A 109 4.16 -0.43 -12.82
CA ALA A 109 5.47 -0.93 -13.26
C ALA A 109 5.67 -2.42 -12.91
N LYS A 110 5.19 -2.87 -11.74
CA LYS A 110 5.21 -4.29 -11.36
C LYS A 110 4.27 -5.12 -12.25
N LEU A 111 3.04 -4.65 -12.48
CA LEU A 111 2.06 -5.35 -13.32
C LEU A 111 2.56 -5.46 -14.77
N HIS A 112 3.15 -4.41 -15.33
CA HIS A 112 3.71 -4.44 -16.68
C HIS A 112 4.69 -5.62 -16.88
N ARG A 113 5.51 -5.91 -15.86
CA ARG A 113 6.50 -6.99 -15.89
C ARG A 113 5.93 -8.37 -15.55
N ARG A 114 4.97 -8.44 -14.63
CA ARG A 114 4.50 -9.72 -14.04
C ARG A 114 3.18 -10.22 -14.61
N THR A 115 2.31 -9.31 -15.02
CA THR A 115 0.95 -9.62 -15.48
C THR A 115 0.51 -8.58 -16.51
N PRO A 116 1.03 -8.68 -17.76
CA PRO A 116 0.75 -7.69 -18.81
C PRO A 116 -0.73 -7.49 -19.11
N ASP A 117 -1.56 -8.52 -18.92
CA ASP A 117 -3.00 -8.46 -19.17
C ASP A 117 -3.70 -7.51 -18.18
N LEU A 118 -3.41 -7.64 -16.87
CA LEU A 118 -3.91 -6.70 -15.86
C LEU A 118 -3.37 -5.28 -16.09
N HIS A 119 -2.11 -5.17 -16.52
CA HIS A 119 -1.55 -3.86 -16.88
C HIS A 119 -2.31 -3.20 -18.04
N ARG A 120 -2.70 -3.98 -19.07
CA ARG A 120 -3.54 -3.47 -20.18
C ARG A 120 -4.95 -3.12 -19.69
N GLN A 121 -5.55 -3.98 -18.86
CA GLN A 121 -6.88 -3.75 -18.28
C GLN A 121 -6.95 -2.43 -17.50
N PHE A 122 -5.91 -2.10 -16.73
CA PHE A 122 -5.89 -0.89 -15.91
C PHE A 122 -5.23 0.32 -16.59
N ARG A 123 -4.95 0.26 -17.90
CA ARG A 123 -4.21 1.32 -18.61
C ARG A 123 -4.92 2.67 -18.58
N SER A 124 -6.25 2.70 -18.60
CA SER A 124 -7.07 3.92 -18.58
C SER A 124 -7.26 4.52 -17.18
N ILE A 125 -6.86 3.81 -16.12
CA ILE A 125 -7.03 4.28 -14.75
C ILE A 125 -5.91 5.26 -14.42
N ILE A 126 -6.29 6.54 -14.35
CA ILE A 126 -5.38 7.65 -14.01
C ILE A 126 -5.21 7.75 -12.49
N ILE A 127 -6.33 7.79 -11.77
CA ILE A 127 -6.39 7.82 -10.30
C ILE A 127 -7.03 6.52 -9.84
N PRO A 128 -6.32 5.65 -9.10
CA PRO A 128 -6.92 4.41 -8.61
C PRO A 128 -7.80 4.66 -7.39
N GLU A 129 -8.74 3.76 -7.14
CA GLU A 129 -9.43 3.72 -5.85
C GLU A 129 -8.44 3.40 -4.72
N PRO A 130 -8.54 4.09 -3.57
CA PRO A 130 -7.77 3.75 -2.39
C PRO A 130 -8.36 2.51 -1.70
N HIS A 131 -7.54 1.84 -0.90
CA HIS A 131 -7.99 0.82 0.03
C HIS A 131 -8.94 1.48 1.06
N PRO A 132 -10.07 0.83 1.44
CA PRO A 132 -11.10 1.43 2.29
C PRO A 132 -10.65 2.01 3.65
N LEU A 133 -9.54 1.51 4.20
CA LEU A 133 -8.92 2.03 5.42
C LEU A 133 -8.39 3.46 5.26
N PHE A 134 -8.13 3.93 4.04
CA PHE A 134 -7.52 5.24 3.82
C PHE A 134 -8.53 6.29 3.35
N ARG A 135 -8.50 7.45 4.01
CA ARG A 135 -9.16 8.67 3.54
C ARG A 135 -8.11 9.52 2.82
N ILE A 136 -8.33 9.77 1.53
CA ILE A 136 -7.37 10.52 0.72
C ILE A 136 -7.56 12.02 0.91
N VAL A 137 -6.47 12.72 1.22
CA VAL A 137 -6.41 14.18 1.36
C VAL A 137 -5.40 14.78 0.37
N PRO A 138 -5.57 16.03 -0.07
CA PRO A 138 -4.57 16.71 -0.91
C PRO A 138 -3.20 16.74 -0.21
N GLY A 139 -2.12 16.46 -0.95
CA GLY A 139 -0.76 16.53 -0.41
C GLY A 139 0.28 15.80 -1.27
N SER A 140 1.56 16.11 -1.03
CA SER A 140 2.70 15.44 -1.67
C SER A 140 2.89 14.02 -1.17
N ILE A 141 3.83 13.27 -1.78
CA ILE A 141 4.29 11.98 -1.26
C ILE A 141 4.67 12.12 0.22
N ARG A 142 4.33 11.12 1.05
CA ARG A 142 4.67 11.15 2.47
C ARG A 142 6.19 11.10 2.66
N GLU A 143 6.69 11.85 3.63
CA GLU A 143 8.13 11.95 3.95
C GLU A 143 8.76 10.61 4.34
N TRP A 144 7.96 9.67 4.87
CA TRP A 144 8.43 8.33 5.21
C TRP A 144 8.65 7.43 3.99
N GLU A 145 8.14 7.82 2.81
CA GLU A 145 8.32 7.04 1.60
C GLU A 145 9.77 7.15 1.12
N LYS A 146 10.44 6.00 1.05
CA LYS A 146 11.80 5.92 0.52
C LYS A 146 11.75 5.97 -1.00
N VAL A 147 11.67 7.18 -1.55
CA VAL A 147 11.77 7.42 -2.99
C VAL A 147 13.19 7.07 -3.44
N LYS A 148 13.33 6.19 -4.42
CA LYS A 148 14.61 6.05 -5.12
C LYS A 148 14.78 7.32 -5.94
N SER A 149 15.56 8.27 -5.45
CA SER A 149 15.98 9.41 -6.28
C SER A 149 16.56 8.86 -7.59
N PRO A 150 16.18 9.40 -8.76
CA PRO A 150 17.01 9.19 -9.94
C PRO A 150 18.43 9.68 -9.61
N ALA A 151 19.45 8.94 -10.05
CA ALA A 151 20.84 9.32 -9.83
C ALA A 151 21.04 10.79 -10.27
N PRO A 152 21.80 11.62 -9.53
CA PRO A 152 22.10 12.97 -9.97
C PRO A 152 23.00 12.88 -11.22
N GLY A 153 22.43 13.10 -12.41
CA GLY A 153 23.21 12.89 -13.63
C GLY A 153 22.43 12.98 -14.94
N SER A 154 21.70 14.06 -15.16
CA SER A 154 21.39 14.52 -16.53
C SER A 154 20.93 15.98 -16.48
N HIS A 155 21.90 16.88 -16.27
CA HIS A 155 21.74 18.25 -16.76
C HIS A 155 21.67 18.20 -18.28
N PRO A 156 20.68 18.84 -18.93
CA PRO A 156 20.77 19.10 -20.35
C PRO A 156 21.98 20.00 -20.60
N LEU A 157 22.92 19.53 -21.41
CA LEU A 157 23.94 20.39 -21.99
C LEU A 157 23.22 21.48 -22.77
N GLU A 158 23.24 22.71 -22.24
CA GLU A 158 22.96 23.91 -23.01
C GLU A 158 23.91 23.92 -24.22
N ARG A 159 23.37 23.62 -25.40
CA ARG A 159 24.02 23.95 -26.66
C ARG A 159 24.10 25.46 -26.74
N ARG A 160 25.24 26.02 -26.33
CA ARG A 160 25.61 27.38 -26.71
C ARG A 160 25.89 27.39 -28.21
N SER A 161 24.94 27.92 -28.96
CA SER A 161 25.18 28.48 -30.28
C SER A 161 26.16 29.65 -30.17
N ARG A 162 27.32 29.52 -30.80
CA ARG A 162 28.15 30.59 -31.37
C ARG A 162 28.70 29.96 -32.66
N GLY A 163 28.43 30.51 -33.84
CA GLY A 163 28.72 31.88 -34.23
C GLY A 163 30.02 31.82 -35.00
#